data_AF-A0A453LB39-F1
#
_entry.id   AF-A0A453LB39-F1
#
_cell.length_a   1.000
_cell.length_b   1.000
_cell.length_c   1.000
_cell.angle_alpha   90.00
_cell.angle_beta   90.00
_cell.angle_gamma   90.00
#
_symmetry.space_group_name_H-M   'P 1'
#
loop_
_entity.id
_entity.type
_entity.pdbx_description
1 polymer ?
#
loop_
_entity_poly.entity_id
_entity_poly.type
_entity_poly.pdbx_seq_one_letter_code
_entity_poly.pdbx_strand_id
1 'polypeptide(L)'
;IHLNPGNYTVWHFRRVVLEALDADLLLEMHFVDQIAESNPKNYQVWHHKRWLAEKIGPDAANSEHDFTRKILAMDAKNYHAWSHRQWVLQALGGWESELQYCNQLLEEDVFNNSAWNQRYLVVTRSPILGGLAAMRDSEVDYTVEAIMVNPQNESPWRYLRGLYKDDNNLLVADNRISDACLKVLNKDWTCVFALSFLLDLLRMGLQPSDELKGTIEAMENSDPETGHADIAVAVCSILQKCDPLRINYWSWYQTTLSS
;
A
#
# COMPACT_ATOMS: atom_id res chain seq x y z
N ILE A 1 -31.12 -17.67 0.24
CA ILE A 1 -29.71 -17.28 0.00
C ILE A 1 -29.30 -17.59 -1.44
N HIS A 2 -29.34 -18.83 -1.92
CA HIS A 2 -28.92 -19.18 -3.29
C HIS A 2 -29.58 -18.35 -4.42
N LEU A 3 -30.86 -17.98 -4.28
CA LEU A 3 -31.55 -17.16 -5.28
C LEU A 3 -31.13 -15.68 -5.28
N ASN A 4 -30.74 -15.14 -4.12
CA ASN A 4 -30.30 -13.76 -3.97
C ASN A 4 -29.39 -13.65 -2.72
N PRO A 5 -28.07 -13.83 -2.90
CA PRO A 5 -27.11 -13.71 -1.81
C PRO A 5 -27.02 -12.30 -1.22
N GLY A 6 -27.53 -11.27 -1.91
CA GLY A 6 -27.58 -9.90 -1.42
C GLY A 6 -28.71 -9.58 -0.45
N ASN A 7 -29.66 -10.50 -0.23
CA ASN A 7 -30.79 -10.26 0.66
C ASN A 7 -30.36 -10.30 2.14
N TYR A 8 -30.06 -9.13 2.70
CA TYR A 8 -29.57 -8.99 4.07
C TYR A 8 -30.58 -9.45 5.13
N THR A 9 -31.89 -9.31 4.89
CA THR A 9 -32.94 -9.76 5.81
C THR A 9 -32.90 -11.28 6.00
N VAL A 10 -32.68 -12.03 4.92
CA VAL A 10 -32.57 -13.49 4.98
C VAL A 10 -31.31 -13.91 5.75
N TRP A 11 -30.18 -13.21 5.55
CA TRP A 11 -28.95 -13.49 6.29
C TRP A 11 -29.09 -13.18 7.78
N HIS A 12 -29.75 -12.07 8.13
CA HIS A 12 -30.05 -11.74 9.52
C HIS A 12 -30.93 -12.82 10.16
N PHE A 13 -32.05 -13.18 9.51
CA PHE A 13 -32.94 -14.22 10.02
C PHE A 13 -32.24 -15.59 10.14
N ARG A 14 -31.34 -15.93 9.20
CA ARG A 14 -30.52 -17.15 9.30
C ARG A 14 -29.65 -17.15 10.57
N ARG A 15 -28.99 -16.05 10.91
CA ARG A 15 -28.20 -15.94 12.16
C ARG A 15 -29.06 -16.17 13.39
N VAL A 16 -30.25 -15.59 13.44
CA VAL A 16 -31.22 -15.81 14.54
C VAL A 16 -31.60 -17.30 14.66
N VAL A 17 -31.86 -17.96 13.53
CA VAL A 17 -32.20 -19.40 13.52
C VAL A 17 -31.03 -20.26 13.97
N LEU A 18 -29.82 -19.97 13.49
CA LEU A 18 -28.61 -20.71 13.88
C LEU A 18 -28.35 -20.64 15.39
N GLU A 19 -28.53 -19.45 15.98
CA GLU A 19 -28.41 -19.26 17.44
C GLU A 19 -29.52 -19.97 18.19
N ALA A 20 -30.77 -19.84 17.75
CA ALA A 20 -31.90 -20.47 18.42
C ALA A 20 -31.85 -22.01 18.41
N LEU A 21 -31.18 -22.60 17.42
CA LEU A 21 -31.03 -24.04 17.27
C LEU A 21 -29.72 -24.58 17.83
N ASP A 22 -28.84 -23.72 18.37
CA ASP A 22 -27.47 -24.10 18.77
C ASP A 22 -26.75 -24.89 17.67
N ALA A 23 -26.81 -24.37 16.44
CA ALA A 23 -26.30 -25.05 15.27
C ALA A 23 -24.76 -25.14 15.27
N ASP A 24 -24.23 -26.21 14.69
CA ASP A 24 -22.79 -26.39 14.49
C ASP A 24 -22.22 -25.29 13.58
N LEU A 25 -21.41 -24.42 14.17
CA LEU A 25 -20.81 -23.28 13.48
C LEU A 25 -19.77 -23.69 12.43
N LEU A 26 -19.14 -24.85 12.56
CA LEU A 26 -18.17 -25.35 11.57
C LEU A 26 -18.89 -25.84 10.31
N LEU A 27 -20.04 -26.50 10.47
CA LEU A 27 -20.91 -26.85 9.35
C LEU A 27 -21.42 -25.59 8.64
N GLU A 28 -21.78 -24.56 9.39
CA GLU A 28 -22.21 -23.28 8.82
C GLU A 28 -21.05 -22.52 8.14
N MET A 29 -19.83 -22.62 8.67
CA MET A 29 -18.63 -22.06 8.03
C MET A 29 -18.40 -22.70 6.66
N HIS A 30 -18.49 -24.02 6.57
CA HIS A 30 -18.37 -24.73 5.29
C HIS A 30 -19.45 -24.29 4.29
N PHE A 31 -20.69 -24.09 4.76
CA PHE A 31 -21.76 -23.57 3.93
C PHE A 31 -21.44 -22.16 3.40
N VAL A 32 -21.03 -21.22 4.25
CA VAL A 32 -20.76 -19.84 3.79
C VAL A 32 -19.55 -19.77 2.86
N ASP A 33 -18.54 -20.63 3.05
CA ASP A 33 -17.37 -20.71 2.18
C ASP A 33 -17.75 -21.04 0.74
N GLN A 34 -18.62 -22.03 0.54
CA GLN A 34 -19.13 -22.40 -0.78
C GLN A 34 -19.88 -21.22 -1.45
N ILE A 35 -20.68 -20.49 -0.67
CA ILE A 35 -21.40 -19.31 -1.18
C ILE A 35 -20.43 -18.18 -1.53
N ALA A 36 -19.41 -17.95 -0.70
CA ALA A 36 -18.41 -16.91 -0.84
C ALA A 36 -17.51 -17.14 -2.05
N GLU A 37 -17.12 -18.37 -2.34
CA GLU A 37 -16.38 -18.72 -3.55
C GLU A 37 -17.14 -18.37 -4.82
N SER A 38 -18.46 -18.58 -4.83
CA SER A 38 -19.32 -18.23 -5.97
C SER A 38 -19.73 -16.75 -6.01
N ASN A 39 -19.63 -16.05 -4.88
CA ASN A 39 -20.10 -14.66 -4.71
C ASN A 39 -19.07 -13.80 -3.95
N PRO A 40 -17.81 -13.71 -4.40
CA PRO A 40 -16.71 -13.14 -3.61
C PRO A 40 -16.78 -11.62 -3.47
N LYS A 41 -17.75 -10.96 -4.13
CA LYS A 41 -17.97 -9.50 -4.09
C LYS A 41 -19.29 -9.13 -3.37
N ASN A 42 -19.82 -10.03 -2.54
CA ASN A 42 -21.08 -9.83 -1.84
C ASN A 42 -20.86 -9.46 -0.36
N TYR A 43 -21.32 -8.26 0.04
CA TYR A 43 -21.19 -7.76 1.42
C TYR A 43 -21.81 -8.68 2.48
N GLN A 44 -23.00 -9.22 2.23
CA GLN A 44 -23.73 -10.00 3.22
C GLN A 44 -23.03 -11.33 3.52
N VAL A 45 -22.43 -11.95 2.49
CA VAL A 45 -21.67 -13.19 2.63
C VAL A 45 -20.43 -12.97 3.52
N TRP A 46 -19.63 -11.94 3.23
CA TRP A 46 -18.46 -11.61 4.05
C TRP A 46 -18.83 -11.19 5.47
N HIS A 47 -19.92 -10.45 5.64
CA HIS A 47 -20.42 -10.10 6.96
C HIS A 47 -20.88 -11.34 7.76
N HIS A 48 -21.53 -12.30 7.10
CA HIS A 48 -21.93 -13.55 7.76
C HIS A 48 -20.72 -14.41 8.14
N LYS A 49 -19.71 -14.49 7.27
CA LYS A 49 -18.44 -15.17 7.56
C LYS A 49 -17.71 -14.54 8.74
N ARG A 50 -17.65 -13.21 8.82
CA ARG A 50 -17.13 -12.49 10.00
C ARG A 50 -17.88 -12.85 11.27
N TRP A 51 -19.21 -12.83 11.24
CA TRP A 51 -20.02 -13.20 12.41
C TRP A 51 -19.76 -14.64 12.90
N LEU A 52 -19.55 -15.59 11.97
CA LEU A 52 -19.16 -16.95 12.34
C LEU A 52 -17.78 -17.01 12.98
N ALA A 53 -16.79 -16.37 12.34
CA ALA A 53 -15.43 -16.32 12.84
C ALA A 53 -15.33 -15.66 14.23
N GLU A 54 -16.14 -14.61 14.48
CA GLU A 54 -16.27 -13.98 15.81
C GLU A 54 -16.76 -14.95 16.88
N LYS A 55 -17.75 -15.79 16.56
CA LYS A 55 -18.29 -16.78 17.50
C LYS A 55 -17.35 -17.96 17.74
N ILE A 56 -16.62 -18.39 16.71
CA ILE A 56 -15.63 -19.46 16.83
C ILE A 56 -14.40 -18.97 17.60
N GLY A 57 -14.01 -17.71 17.41
CA GLY A 57 -12.87 -17.11 18.08
C GLY A 57 -11.52 -17.42 17.39
N PRO A 58 -10.38 -17.33 18.12
CA PRO A 58 -9.03 -17.45 17.57
C PRO A 58 -8.79 -18.74 16.76
N ASP A 59 -9.51 -19.81 17.06
CA ASP A 59 -9.40 -21.09 16.35
C ASP A 59 -9.79 -20.98 14.86
N ALA A 60 -10.58 -19.97 14.47
CA ALA A 60 -10.92 -19.70 13.08
C ALA A 60 -9.80 -18.98 12.30
N ALA A 61 -8.82 -18.35 12.97
CA ALA A 61 -7.87 -17.44 12.30
C ALA A 61 -7.14 -18.09 11.12
N ASN A 62 -6.62 -19.31 11.31
CA ASN A 62 -5.88 -20.03 10.27
C ASN A 62 -6.76 -20.38 9.06
N SER A 63 -7.97 -20.90 9.30
CA SER A 63 -8.89 -21.24 8.19
C SER A 63 -9.35 -19.99 7.43
N GLU A 64 -9.56 -18.87 8.12
CA GLU A 64 -9.92 -17.60 7.47
C GLU A 64 -8.75 -17.01 6.67
N HIS A 65 -7.52 -17.17 7.15
CA HIS A 65 -6.32 -16.79 6.40
C HIS A 65 -6.14 -17.65 5.15
N ASP A 66 -6.36 -18.95 5.23
CA ASP A 66 -6.28 -19.84 4.07
C ASP A 66 -7.42 -19.57 3.07
N PHE A 67 -8.63 -19.32 3.57
CA PHE A 67 -9.77 -18.94 2.73
C PHE A 67 -9.48 -17.64 1.96
N THR A 68 -9.04 -16.59 2.66
CA THR A 68 -8.72 -15.31 2.01
C THR A 68 -7.56 -15.45 1.03
N ARG A 69 -6.55 -16.29 1.31
CA ARG A 69 -5.49 -16.63 0.35
C ARG A 69 -6.07 -17.25 -0.93
N LYS A 70 -7.01 -18.21 -0.81
CA LYS A 70 -7.69 -18.82 -1.97
C LYS A 70 -8.45 -17.78 -2.80
N ILE A 71 -9.20 -16.87 -2.15
CA ILE A 71 -9.92 -15.82 -2.88
C ILE A 71 -8.96 -14.85 -3.57
N LEU A 72 -7.87 -14.46 -2.90
CA LEU A 72 -6.87 -13.54 -3.45
C LEU A 72 -6.05 -14.16 -4.59
N ALA A 73 -5.86 -15.48 -4.60
CA ALA A 73 -5.26 -16.17 -5.74
C ALA A 73 -6.14 -16.09 -7.00
N MET A 74 -7.47 -15.93 -6.85
CA MET A 74 -8.40 -15.76 -7.97
C MET A 74 -8.59 -14.28 -8.36
N ASP A 75 -8.62 -13.38 -7.36
CA ASP A 75 -8.73 -11.93 -7.54
C ASP A 75 -7.86 -11.23 -6.50
N ALA A 76 -6.60 -10.96 -6.85
CA ALA A 76 -5.59 -10.36 -5.97
C ALA A 76 -5.97 -8.97 -5.44
N LYS A 77 -6.97 -8.32 -6.06
CA LYS A 77 -7.46 -6.99 -5.69
C LYS A 77 -8.85 -7.04 -5.05
N ASN A 78 -9.34 -8.23 -4.66
CA ASN A 78 -10.62 -8.35 -3.97
C ASN A 78 -10.62 -7.59 -2.64
N TYR A 79 -11.34 -6.47 -2.62
CA TYR A 79 -11.39 -5.57 -1.46
C TYR A 79 -12.00 -6.24 -0.22
N HIS A 80 -13.01 -7.10 -0.40
CA HIS A 80 -13.64 -7.79 0.71
C HIS A 80 -12.72 -8.81 1.36
N ALA A 81 -11.97 -9.57 0.55
CA ALA A 81 -11.00 -10.53 1.05
C ALA A 81 -9.89 -9.84 1.84
N TRP A 82 -9.35 -8.71 1.33
CA TRP A 82 -8.36 -7.92 2.06
C TRP A 82 -8.93 -7.32 3.36
N SER A 83 -10.12 -6.73 3.31
CA SER A 83 -10.77 -6.16 4.50
C SER A 83 -11.08 -7.23 5.55
N HIS A 84 -11.51 -8.42 5.13
CA HIS A 84 -11.73 -9.55 6.02
C HIS A 84 -10.42 -10.05 6.63
N ARG A 85 -9.38 -10.25 5.82
CA ARG A 85 -8.05 -10.68 6.28
C ARG A 85 -7.47 -9.73 7.32
N GLN A 86 -7.55 -8.42 7.09
CA GLN A 86 -7.09 -7.41 8.07
C GLN A 86 -7.88 -7.47 9.38
N TRP A 87 -9.18 -7.68 9.29
CA TRP A 87 -10.01 -7.87 10.48
C TRP A 87 -9.64 -9.14 11.24
N VAL A 88 -9.43 -10.28 10.56
CA VAL A 88 -9.00 -11.54 11.19
C VAL A 88 -7.71 -11.33 11.97
N LEU A 89 -6.70 -10.70 11.36
CA LEU A 89 -5.44 -10.38 12.04
C LEU A 89 -5.66 -9.57 13.33
N GLN A 90 -6.49 -8.52 13.25
CA GLN A 90 -6.73 -7.62 14.38
C GLN A 90 -7.59 -8.24 15.49
N ALA A 91 -8.58 -9.05 15.13
CA ALA A 91 -9.57 -9.59 16.07
C ALA A 91 -9.20 -10.99 16.59
N LEU A 92 -8.61 -11.83 15.74
CA LEU A 92 -8.40 -13.26 15.99
C LEU A 92 -6.92 -13.67 16.01
N GLY A 93 -6.02 -12.89 15.39
CA GLY A 93 -4.57 -13.14 15.39
C GLY A 93 -4.05 -13.77 14.10
N GLY A 94 -2.94 -14.52 14.19
CA GLY A 94 -2.24 -15.13 13.05
C GLY A 94 -1.27 -14.18 12.33
N TRP A 95 -0.58 -13.34 13.09
CA TRP A 95 0.38 -12.34 12.58
C TRP A 95 1.71 -12.94 12.12
N GLU A 96 2.06 -14.10 12.65
CA GLU A 96 3.39 -14.73 12.55
C GLU A 96 3.81 -14.99 11.10
N SER A 97 2.87 -15.38 10.24
CA SER A 97 3.13 -15.67 8.82
C SER A 97 2.78 -14.51 7.87
N GLU A 98 2.20 -13.43 8.37
CA GLU A 98 1.56 -12.44 7.50
C GLU A 98 2.58 -11.60 6.72
N LEU A 99 3.72 -11.25 7.34
CA LEU A 99 4.78 -10.53 6.65
C LEU A 99 5.41 -11.39 5.53
N GLN A 100 5.58 -12.70 5.78
CA GLN A 100 6.04 -13.64 4.77
C GLN A 100 5.04 -13.77 3.61
N TYR A 101 3.75 -13.77 3.90
CA TYR A 101 2.73 -13.77 2.86
C TYR A 101 2.77 -12.49 2.02
N CYS A 102 2.99 -11.32 2.63
CA CYS A 102 3.23 -10.07 1.90
C CYS A 102 4.47 -10.16 0.99
N ASN A 103 5.58 -10.77 1.45
CA ASN A 103 6.77 -10.99 0.62
C ASN A 103 6.41 -11.83 -0.61
N GLN A 104 5.76 -12.97 -0.43
CA GLN A 104 5.37 -13.86 -1.52
C GLN A 104 4.56 -13.11 -2.58
N LEU A 105 3.54 -12.34 -2.16
CA LEU A 105 2.70 -11.61 -3.11
C LEU A 105 3.45 -10.51 -3.87
N LEU A 106 4.47 -9.89 -3.26
CA LEU A 106 5.29 -8.87 -3.89
C LEU A 106 6.39 -9.44 -4.78
N GLU A 107 6.87 -10.66 -4.47
CA GLU A 107 7.73 -11.44 -5.36
C GLU A 107 6.97 -11.88 -6.62
N GLU A 108 5.69 -12.26 -6.48
CA GLU A 108 4.81 -12.60 -7.60
C GLU A 108 4.42 -11.38 -8.45
N ASP A 109 4.03 -10.28 -7.80
CA ASP A 109 3.68 -9.02 -8.48
C ASP A 109 4.02 -7.80 -7.60
N VAL A 110 5.16 -7.18 -7.88
CA VAL A 110 5.61 -5.97 -7.17
C VAL A 110 4.66 -4.78 -7.40
N PHE A 111 3.82 -4.78 -8.44
CA PHE A 111 2.83 -3.73 -8.71
C PHE A 111 1.52 -3.94 -7.93
N ASN A 112 1.44 -4.98 -7.09
CA ASN A 112 0.28 -5.23 -6.25
C ASN A 112 0.19 -4.23 -5.08
N ASN A 113 -0.46 -3.09 -5.30
CA ASN A 113 -0.67 -2.08 -4.28
C ASN A 113 -1.40 -2.60 -3.02
N SER A 114 -2.26 -3.61 -3.15
CA SER A 114 -2.94 -4.20 -2.00
C SER A 114 -1.97 -4.94 -1.09
N ALA A 115 -0.97 -5.63 -1.67
CA ALA A 115 0.10 -6.29 -0.91
C ALA A 115 1.02 -5.27 -0.21
N TRP A 116 1.38 -4.16 -0.87
CA TRP A 116 2.10 -3.05 -0.22
C TRP A 116 1.31 -2.44 0.94
N ASN A 117 0.00 -2.22 0.76
CA ASN A 117 -0.87 -1.72 1.82
C ASN A 117 -0.97 -2.72 2.99
N GLN A 118 -1.09 -4.02 2.69
CA GLN A 118 -1.10 -5.07 3.71
C GLN A 118 0.22 -5.10 4.47
N ARG A 119 1.35 -5.04 3.78
CA ARG A 119 2.68 -4.96 4.38
C ARG A 119 2.77 -3.78 5.35
N TYR A 120 2.23 -2.62 4.98
CA TYR A 120 2.23 -1.44 5.86
C TYR A 120 1.41 -1.66 7.12
N LEU A 121 0.23 -2.28 6.99
CA LEU A 121 -0.60 -2.66 8.12
C LEU A 121 0.13 -3.64 9.03
N VAL A 122 0.79 -4.65 8.49
CA VAL A 122 1.55 -5.64 9.28
C VAL A 122 2.68 -4.96 10.06
N VAL A 123 3.51 -4.18 9.39
CA VAL A 123 4.62 -3.45 10.01
C VAL A 123 4.15 -2.49 11.10
N THR A 124 3.00 -1.84 10.92
CA THR A 124 2.50 -0.81 11.86
C THR A 124 1.60 -1.33 12.97
N ARG A 125 0.90 -2.46 12.77
CA ARG A 125 -0.14 -2.96 13.68
C ARG A 125 0.18 -4.31 14.30
N SER A 126 1.13 -5.06 13.76
CA SER A 126 1.49 -6.35 14.32
C SER A 126 2.02 -6.19 15.75
N PRO A 127 1.48 -6.92 16.74
CA PRO A 127 1.93 -6.84 18.12
C PRO A 127 3.33 -7.45 18.33
N ILE A 128 3.85 -8.20 17.36
CA ILE A 128 5.12 -8.95 17.47
C ILE A 128 6.30 -8.27 16.74
N LEU A 129 6.05 -7.23 15.93
CA LEU A 129 7.10 -6.58 15.12
C LEU A 129 7.66 -5.29 15.74
N GLY A 130 7.08 -4.79 16.83
CA GLY A 130 7.56 -3.56 17.48
C GLY A 130 7.25 -2.25 16.73
N GLY A 131 6.46 -2.31 15.65
CA GLY A 131 6.00 -1.13 14.92
C GLY A 131 7.07 -0.49 14.03
N LEU A 132 6.80 0.73 13.55
CA LEU A 132 7.73 1.47 12.67
C LEU A 132 9.09 1.72 13.33
N ALA A 133 9.14 1.95 14.64
CA ALA A 133 10.40 2.21 15.33
C ALA A 133 11.40 1.05 15.20
N ALA A 134 10.91 -0.20 15.22
CA ALA A 134 11.75 -1.39 15.10
C ALA A 134 11.99 -1.80 13.64
N MET A 135 10.99 -1.62 12.78
CA MET A 135 11.02 -2.16 11.41
C MET A 135 11.55 -1.18 10.35
N ARG A 136 11.61 0.13 10.65
CA ARG A 136 11.86 1.17 9.63
C ARG A 136 13.11 0.90 8.81
N ASP A 137 14.25 0.62 9.43
CA ASP A 137 15.50 0.46 8.68
C ASP A 137 15.44 -0.67 7.67
N SER A 138 14.98 -1.86 8.07
CA SER A 138 14.84 -2.99 7.15
C SER A 138 13.78 -2.75 6.07
N GLU A 139 12.70 -2.05 6.41
CA GLU A 139 11.63 -1.73 5.46
C GLU A 139 12.06 -0.66 4.44
N VAL A 140 12.89 0.30 4.84
CA VAL A 140 13.50 1.26 3.93
C VAL A 140 14.43 0.55 2.95
N ASP A 141 15.30 -0.33 3.44
CA ASP A 141 16.22 -1.08 2.57
C ASP A 141 15.45 -1.92 1.55
N TYR A 142 14.46 -2.70 2.00
CA TYR A 142 13.57 -3.49 1.14
C TYR A 142 12.86 -2.62 0.08
N THR A 143 12.37 -1.45 0.48
CA THR A 143 11.61 -0.57 -0.41
C THR A 143 12.52 0.11 -1.43
N VAL A 144 13.71 0.53 -1.03
CA VAL A 144 14.72 1.10 -1.93
C VAL A 144 15.15 0.06 -2.96
N GLU A 145 15.38 -1.20 -2.56
CA GLU A 145 15.64 -2.29 -3.50
C GLU A 145 14.50 -2.44 -4.53
N ALA A 146 13.24 -2.47 -4.07
CA ALA A 146 12.09 -2.55 -4.96
C ALA A 146 11.99 -1.37 -5.94
N ILE A 147 12.29 -0.15 -5.49
CA ILE A 147 12.37 1.05 -6.34
C ILE A 147 13.47 0.92 -7.39
N MET A 148 14.66 0.45 -7.00
CA MET A 148 15.79 0.32 -7.91
C MET A 148 15.53 -0.69 -9.03
N VAL A 149 14.75 -1.75 -8.76
CA VAL A 149 14.34 -2.73 -9.77
C VAL A 149 13.25 -2.17 -10.68
N ASN A 150 12.22 -1.51 -10.11
CA ASN A 150 11.07 -0.98 -10.86
C ASN A 150 10.74 0.47 -10.47
N PRO A 151 11.51 1.48 -10.93
CA PRO A 151 11.32 2.87 -10.50
C PRO A 151 10.00 3.49 -10.95
N GLN A 152 9.41 2.95 -12.02
CA GLN A 152 8.10 3.35 -12.55
C GLN A 152 6.91 2.74 -11.77
N ASN A 153 7.16 1.96 -10.72
CA ASN A 153 6.13 1.47 -9.82
C ASN A 153 5.85 2.49 -8.71
N GLU A 154 4.66 3.08 -8.69
CA GLU A 154 4.28 4.09 -7.69
C GLU A 154 4.18 3.54 -6.26
N SER A 155 3.78 2.27 -6.10
CA SER A 155 3.48 1.69 -4.78
C SER A 155 4.66 1.72 -3.80
N PRO A 156 5.90 1.29 -4.15
CA PRO A 156 7.02 1.37 -3.22
C PRO A 156 7.41 2.82 -2.87
N TRP A 157 7.29 3.79 -3.77
CA TRP A 157 7.51 5.21 -3.42
C TRP A 157 6.52 5.71 -2.37
N ARG A 158 5.23 5.36 -2.53
CA ARG A 158 4.19 5.68 -1.54
C ARG A 158 4.41 4.96 -0.22
N TYR A 159 4.83 3.69 -0.27
CA TYR A 159 5.17 2.90 0.91
C TYR A 159 6.32 3.53 1.68
N LEU A 160 7.41 3.90 0.99
CA LEU A 160 8.58 4.55 1.57
C LEU A 160 8.20 5.82 2.34
N ARG A 161 7.38 6.69 1.74
CA ARG A 161 6.86 7.88 2.42
C ARG A 161 6.05 7.51 3.68
N GLY A 162 5.25 6.45 3.61
CA GLY A 162 4.45 5.96 4.73
C GLY A 162 5.27 5.51 5.94
N LEU A 163 6.49 5.01 5.74
CA LEU A 163 7.40 4.58 6.84
C LEU A 163 7.84 5.75 7.75
N TYR A 164 7.72 6.98 7.24
CA TYR A 164 8.06 8.22 7.92
C TYR A 164 6.83 9.06 8.28
N LYS A 165 5.65 8.42 8.34
CA LYS A 165 4.42 9.11 8.71
C LYS A 165 4.62 9.87 10.04
N ASP A 166 4.27 11.15 10.01
CA ASP A 166 4.38 12.12 11.11
C ASP A 166 5.81 12.55 11.50
N ASP A 167 6.84 12.16 10.72
CA ASP A 167 8.24 12.58 10.95
C ASP A 167 8.99 12.89 9.63
N ASN A 168 8.71 14.07 9.07
CA ASN A 168 9.37 14.53 7.84
C ASN A 168 10.88 14.80 8.03
N ASN A 169 11.33 15.11 9.25
CA ASN A 169 12.74 15.38 9.51
C ASN A 169 13.56 14.10 9.37
N LEU A 170 13.05 12.97 9.91
CA LEU A 170 13.69 11.66 9.70
C LEU A 170 13.70 11.26 8.22
N LEU A 171 12.62 11.54 7.47
CA LEU A 171 12.57 11.26 6.04
C LEU A 171 13.67 12.01 5.28
N VAL A 172 13.82 13.30 5.54
CA VAL A 172 14.82 14.15 4.88
C VAL A 172 16.25 13.78 5.30
N ALA A 173 16.44 13.34 6.54
CA ALA A 173 17.76 12.98 7.08
C ALA A 173 18.26 11.60 6.61
N ASP A 174 17.40 10.73 6.07
CA ASP A 174 17.81 9.42 5.57
C ASP A 174 18.39 9.53 4.15
N ASN A 175 19.72 9.51 4.07
CA ASN A 175 20.46 9.62 2.81
C ASN A 175 20.13 8.50 1.80
N ARG A 176 19.65 7.33 2.25
CA ARG A 176 19.25 6.24 1.33
C ARG A 176 18.16 6.70 0.36
N ILE A 177 17.34 7.65 0.79
CA ILE A 177 16.17 8.13 0.06
C ILE A 177 16.56 9.13 -1.03
N SER A 178 17.37 10.14 -0.68
CA SER A 178 17.90 11.09 -1.66
C SER A 178 18.83 10.39 -2.65
N ASP A 179 19.63 9.42 -2.20
CA ASP A 179 20.46 8.57 -3.06
C ASP A 179 19.62 7.73 -4.03
N ALA A 180 18.47 7.19 -3.58
CA ALA A 180 17.55 6.47 -4.45
C ALA A 180 16.98 7.38 -5.54
N CYS A 181 16.54 8.60 -5.18
CA CYS A 181 16.11 9.60 -6.16
C CYS A 181 17.22 9.91 -7.17
N LEU A 182 18.44 10.21 -6.70
CA LEU A 182 19.59 10.50 -7.57
C LEU A 182 19.88 9.35 -8.55
N LYS A 183 20.00 8.12 -8.04
CA LYS A 183 20.30 6.93 -8.87
C LYS A 183 19.23 6.67 -9.91
N VAL A 184 17.95 6.83 -9.55
CA VAL A 184 16.84 6.66 -10.49
C VAL A 184 16.88 7.76 -11.56
N LEU A 185 17.03 9.02 -11.17
CA LEU A 185 17.03 10.16 -12.11
C LEU A 185 18.26 10.17 -13.03
N ASN A 186 19.41 9.70 -12.57
CA ASN A 186 20.60 9.51 -13.41
C ASN A 186 20.38 8.46 -14.51
N LYS A 187 19.52 7.46 -14.26
CA LYS A 187 19.20 6.40 -15.22
C LYS A 187 18.00 6.73 -16.11
N ASP A 188 16.96 7.32 -15.53
CA ASP A 188 15.71 7.70 -16.17
C ASP A 188 15.20 9.01 -15.55
N TRP A 189 15.64 10.12 -16.14
CA TRP A 189 15.27 11.47 -15.71
C TRP A 189 13.78 11.78 -15.88
N THR A 190 13.05 10.96 -16.65
CA THR A 190 11.61 11.13 -16.89
C THR A 190 10.76 10.42 -15.84
N CYS A 191 11.36 9.74 -14.86
CA CYS A 191 10.64 9.06 -13.79
C CYS A 191 9.88 10.06 -12.91
N VAL A 192 8.59 10.22 -13.19
CA VAL A 192 7.68 11.14 -12.50
C VAL A 192 7.64 10.88 -10.99
N PHE A 193 7.74 9.61 -10.56
CA PHE A 193 7.69 9.27 -9.14
C PHE A 193 8.95 9.73 -8.40
N ALA A 194 10.13 9.55 -8.99
CA ALA A 194 11.38 10.03 -8.40
C ALA A 194 11.42 11.57 -8.35
N LEU A 195 11.01 12.25 -9.42
CA LEU A 195 10.91 13.71 -9.47
C LEU A 195 9.91 14.25 -8.45
N SER A 196 8.70 13.68 -8.40
CA SER A 196 7.67 14.07 -7.44
C SER A 196 8.10 13.83 -6.00
N PHE A 197 8.80 12.73 -5.73
CA PHE A 197 9.30 12.42 -4.40
C PHE A 197 10.42 13.40 -3.99
N LEU A 198 11.35 13.68 -4.89
CA LEU A 198 12.41 14.67 -4.68
C LEU A 198 11.82 16.06 -4.40
N LEU A 199 10.80 16.47 -5.14
CA LEU A 199 10.12 17.74 -4.93
C LEU A 199 9.53 17.85 -3.52
N ASP A 200 8.90 16.77 -3.04
CA ASP A 200 8.39 16.70 -1.67
C ASP A 200 9.52 16.79 -0.64
N LEU A 201 10.67 16.14 -0.87
CA LEU A 201 11.84 16.23 0.02
C LEU A 201 12.41 17.65 0.08
N LEU A 202 12.57 18.33 -1.07
CA LEU A 202 13.05 19.70 -1.15
C LEU A 202 12.14 20.64 -0.36
N ARG A 203 10.82 20.48 -0.51
CA ARG A 203 9.83 21.23 0.27
C ARG A 203 9.90 20.95 1.77
N MET A 204 10.28 19.74 2.16
CA MET A 204 10.50 19.36 3.56
C MET A 204 11.84 19.85 4.11
N GLY A 205 12.66 20.52 3.31
CA GLY A 205 13.92 21.15 3.73
C GLY A 205 15.19 20.37 3.36
N LEU A 206 15.09 19.36 2.48
CA LEU A 206 16.27 18.67 1.95
C LEU A 206 17.27 19.67 1.37
N GLN A 207 18.52 19.55 1.79
CA GLN A 207 19.65 20.22 1.16
C GLN A 207 20.27 19.24 0.15
N PRO A 208 20.01 19.40 -1.16
CA PRO A 208 20.48 18.44 -2.15
C PRO A 208 22.00 18.50 -2.28
N SER A 209 22.61 17.34 -2.53
CA SER A 209 24.04 17.23 -2.82
C SER A 209 24.37 17.94 -4.14
N ASP A 210 25.63 18.36 -4.32
CA ASP A 210 26.06 19.01 -5.56
C ASP A 210 25.88 18.12 -6.79
N GLU A 211 26.00 16.80 -6.63
CA GLU A 211 25.70 15.84 -7.70
C GLU A 211 24.23 15.88 -8.10
N LEU A 212 23.30 15.85 -7.13
CA LEU A 212 21.87 15.92 -7.39
C LEU A 212 21.47 17.25 -8.02
N LYS A 213 22.08 18.36 -7.58
CA LYS A 213 21.91 19.67 -8.21
C LYS A 213 22.33 19.65 -9.67
N GLY A 214 23.54 19.19 -9.95
CA GLY A 214 24.07 19.10 -11.31
C GLY A 214 23.23 18.20 -12.21
N THR A 215 22.71 17.09 -11.68
CA THR A 215 21.78 16.19 -12.37
C THR A 215 20.49 16.92 -12.78
N ILE A 216 19.85 17.68 -11.88
CA ILE A 216 18.62 18.44 -12.19
C ILE A 216 18.89 19.60 -13.15
N GLU A 217 19.96 20.37 -12.93
CA GLU A 217 20.34 21.49 -13.79
C GLU A 217 20.62 21.03 -15.22
N ALA A 218 21.28 19.88 -15.40
CA ALA A 218 21.53 19.30 -16.72
C ALA A 218 20.25 18.90 -17.45
N MET A 219 19.21 18.47 -16.71
CA MET A 219 17.89 18.12 -17.28
C MET A 219 17.10 19.37 -17.68
N GLU A 220 17.17 20.42 -16.86
CA GLU A 220 16.49 21.69 -17.13
C GLU A 220 17.10 22.42 -18.34
N ASN A 221 18.44 22.52 -18.41
CA ASN A 221 19.21 23.29 -19.40
C ASN A 221 19.19 22.74 -20.84
N SER A 222 18.23 21.88 -21.16
CA SER A 222 17.83 21.62 -22.54
C SER A 222 17.29 22.86 -23.26
N ASP A 223 16.92 23.92 -22.52
CA ASP A 223 16.48 25.22 -23.05
C ASP A 223 17.19 26.39 -22.32
N PRO A 224 18.05 27.19 -22.99
CA PRO A 224 18.90 28.20 -22.34
C PRO A 224 18.17 29.40 -21.70
N GLU A 225 16.88 29.60 -21.97
CA GLU A 225 16.11 30.74 -21.45
C GLU A 225 15.40 30.47 -20.10
N THR A 226 15.44 29.23 -19.57
CA THR A 226 14.60 28.81 -18.44
C THR A 226 15.37 28.38 -17.18
N GLY A 227 16.65 28.72 -17.01
CA GLY A 227 17.42 28.31 -15.84
C GLY A 227 16.85 28.91 -14.54
N HIS A 228 16.40 28.06 -13.61
CA HIS A 228 15.89 28.49 -12.30
C HIS A 228 16.98 28.40 -11.22
N ALA A 229 17.10 29.42 -10.37
CA ALA A 229 18.02 29.40 -9.22
C ALA A 229 17.53 28.46 -8.10
N ASP A 230 16.24 28.14 -8.08
CA ASP A 230 15.62 27.21 -7.12
C ASP A 230 15.39 25.85 -7.79
N ILE A 231 16.04 24.82 -7.25
CA ILE A 231 15.99 23.44 -7.72
C ILE A 231 14.56 22.89 -7.66
N ALA A 232 13.76 23.27 -6.66
CA ALA A 232 12.38 22.82 -6.57
C ALA A 232 11.54 23.34 -7.74
N VAL A 233 11.79 24.59 -8.15
CA VAL A 233 11.15 25.21 -9.33
C VAL A 233 11.62 24.52 -10.62
N ALA A 234 12.90 24.17 -10.72
CA ALA A 234 13.42 23.39 -11.85
C ALA A 234 12.75 22.00 -11.97
N VAL A 235 12.62 21.28 -10.85
CA VAL A 235 11.93 19.99 -10.80
C VAL A 235 10.46 20.13 -11.22
N CYS A 236 9.74 21.17 -10.79
CA CYS A 236 8.38 21.45 -11.26
C CYS A 236 8.31 21.64 -12.78
N SER A 237 9.26 22.40 -13.36
CA SER A 237 9.32 22.62 -14.81
C SER A 237 9.58 21.31 -15.58
N ILE A 238 10.45 20.44 -15.07
CA ILE A 238 10.67 19.10 -15.65
C ILE A 238 9.41 18.24 -15.54
N LEU A 239 8.74 18.23 -14.39
CA LEU A 239 7.48 17.49 -14.17
C LEU A 239 6.36 17.94 -15.11
N GLN A 240 6.27 19.23 -15.45
CA GLN A 240 5.31 19.72 -16.45
C GLN A 240 5.56 19.11 -17.84
N LYS A 241 6.81 18.80 -18.18
CA LYS A 241 7.20 18.14 -19.44
C LYS A 241 6.94 16.62 -19.37
N CYS A 242 7.26 15.98 -18.25
CA CYS A 242 7.20 14.51 -18.10
C CYS A 242 5.82 13.96 -17.69
N ASP A 243 4.97 14.76 -17.03
CA ASP A 243 3.62 14.38 -16.60
C ASP A 243 2.58 15.39 -17.10
N PRO A 244 2.32 15.44 -18.43
CA PRO A 244 1.42 16.43 -19.02
C PRO A 244 -0.03 16.29 -18.53
N LEU A 245 -0.44 15.10 -18.05
CA LEU A 245 -1.76 14.89 -17.46
C LEU A 245 -1.96 15.70 -16.18
N ARG A 246 -0.88 15.98 -15.44
CA ARG A 246 -0.90 16.77 -14.20
C ARG A 246 -0.21 18.12 -14.36
N ILE A 247 -0.09 18.64 -15.58
CA ILE A 247 0.57 19.93 -15.84
C ILE A 247 0.02 21.06 -14.97
N ASN A 248 -1.31 21.17 -14.84
CA ASN A 248 -1.95 22.19 -14.02
C ASN A 248 -1.62 22.04 -12.52
N TYR A 249 -1.45 20.80 -12.04
CA TYR A 249 -1.03 20.54 -10.67
C TYR A 249 0.42 20.99 -10.44
N TRP A 250 1.31 20.70 -11.38
CA TRP A 250 2.72 21.12 -11.29
C TRP A 250 2.89 22.64 -11.42
N SER A 251 2.13 23.30 -12.30
CA SER A 251 2.10 24.76 -12.38
C SER A 251 1.56 25.39 -11.09
N TRP A 252 0.50 24.83 -10.51
CA TRP A 252 0.00 25.27 -9.21
C TRP A 252 1.04 25.05 -8.10
N TYR A 253 1.73 23.91 -8.10
CA TYR A 253 2.76 23.63 -7.08
C TYR A 253 3.91 24.64 -7.17
N GLN A 254 4.37 24.95 -8.39
CA GLN A 254 5.41 25.94 -8.63
C GLN A 254 5.07 27.33 -8.06
N THR A 255 3.81 27.78 -8.18
CA THR A 255 3.41 29.08 -7.61
C THR A 255 3.40 29.09 -6.08
N THR A 256 3.16 27.94 -5.45
CA THR A 256 3.22 27.81 -3.98
C THR A 256 4.64 27.79 -3.42
N LEU A 257 5.66 27.52 -4.25
CA LEU A 257 7.07 27.60 -3.84
C LEU A 257 7.60 29.03 -3.85
N SER A 258 7.08 29.86 -4.77
CA SER A 258 7.49 31.26 -4.93
C SER A 258 6.75 32.24 -4.00
N SER A 259 5.84 31.76 -3.15
CA SER A 259 5.01 32.55 -2.21
C SER A 259 5.53 32.45 -0.78
#